data_AF-A0A9Q8PEI8-F1
#
_entry.id   AF-A0A9Q8PEI8-F1
#
_cell.length_a   1.000
_cell.length_b   1.000
_cell.length_c   1.000
_cell.angle_alpha   90.00
_cell.angle_beta   90.00
_cell.angle_gamma   90.00
#
_symmetry.space_group_name_H-M   'P 1'
#
loop_
_entity.id
_entity.type
_entity.pdbx_description
1 polymer ?
#
loop_
_entity_poly.entity_id
_entity_poly.type
_entity_poly.pdbx_seq_one_letter_code
_entity_poly.pdbx_strand_id
1 'polypeptide(L)'
;MLSYPCQDCSQGRSIMTTSNNTKDIKSPPDLAEEISSYRPRTPQLGLFWMMIIAWGIAAAGAGGEYPVCTTTSTEASNDSPSTRLRRGILIALATDFAVDLGFVIAGCIALIVLSAYNKRATGGGWRICFGLEFVLPAVLFFFFQIGMIESTQYRKYAMKQTMPHGLIVRKYWRPMVGTSLAWFVYDFGTYPFGLFSSTIISHVNPDDSLVQNSGLGTAVNCFYLPGCISGGFLMGWIGRKQTMTPGLACWAVLGFIIGGALGPIHSILPLFILLYVLFQAFGEMGPGVATFLCGAENFATPT
;
A
#
# COMPACT_ATOMS: atom_id res chain seq x y z
N MET A 1 9.67 -8.81 -16.69
CA MET A 1 10.52 -9.94 -17.13
C MET A 1 11.37 -10.36 -15.96
N LEU A 2 10.97 -11.40 -15.23
CA LEU A 2 11.79 -12.04 -14.19
C LEU A 2 12.09 -13.45 -14.70
N SER A 3 13.29 -13.65 -15.24
CA SER A 3 13.82 -14.96 -15.57
C SER A 3 14.85 -15.32 -14.50
N TYR A 4 14.46 -16.16 -13.55
CA TYR A 4 15.42 -16.98 -12.83
C TYR A 4 15.79 -18.16 -13.75
N PRO A 5 17.07 -18.51 -13.91
CA PRO A 5 17.47 -19.63 -14.75
C PRO A 5 17.10 -20.95 -14.07
N CYS A 6 16.19 -21.73 -14.68
CA CYS A 6 16.07 -23.15 -14.40
C CYS A 6 17.31 -23.86 -14.97
N GLN A 7 18.29 -24.16 -14.12
CA GLN A 7 19.17 -25.31 -14.33
C GLN A 7 18.30 -26.55 -14.18
N ASP A 8 17.91 -27.12 -15.32
CA ASP A 8 17.57 -28.54 -15.59
C ASP A 8 16.56 -28.61 -16.73
N CYS A 9 17.04 -28.33 -17.95
CA CYS A 9 16.26 -28.50 -19.18
C CYS A 9 17.12 -29.08 -20.31
N SER A 10 18.00 -30.03 -20.00
CA SER A 10 18.86 -30.70 -20.98
C SER A 10 18.77 -32.24 -20.97
N GLN A 11 17.70 -32.82 -20.42
CA GLN A 11 17.54 -34.28 -20.36
C GLN A 11 16.12 -34.80 -20.61
N GLY A 12 15.36 -34.12 -21.49
CA GLY A 12 13.97 -34.49 -21.79
C GLY A 12 13.58 -34.49 -23.26
N ARG A 13 14.55 -34.55 -24.19
CA ARG A 13 14.25 -34.51 -25.64
C ARG A 13 15.11 -35.50 -26.43
N SER A 14 14.89 -36.79 -26.22
CA SER A 14 15.30 -37.86 -27.15
C SER A 14 14.63 -39.19 -26.81
N ILE A 15 13.30 -39.28 -26.74
CA ILE A 15 12.61 -40.56 -26.90
C ILE A 15 11.28 -40.34 -27.62
N MET A 16 11.35 -40.16 -28.93
CA MET A 16 10.22 -40.44 -29.82
C MET A 16 10.77 -40.95 -31.15
N THR A 17 11.44 -42.09 -31.07
CA THR A 17 11.71 -42.95 -32.23
C THR A 17 11.06 -44.29 -31.94
N THR A 18 10.16 -44.65 -32.83
CA THR A 18 9.51 -45.95 -32.98
C THR A 18 10.50 -47.09 -32.83
N SER A 19 10.32 -47.93 -31.81
CA SER A 19 10.90 -49.27 -31.76
C SER A 19 9.91 -50.23 -31.11
N ASN A 20 9.38 -51.12 -31.94
CA ASN A 20 8.74 -52.36 -31.52
C ASN A 20 9.67 -53.12 -30.56
N ASN A 21 9.24 -53.35 -29.32
CA ASN A 21 9.56 -54.58 -28.60
C ASN A 21 8.69 -54.72 -27.35
N THR A 22 7.85 -55.75 -27.37
CA THR A 22 7.19 -56.33 -26.22
C THR A 22 8.24 -56.93 -25.28
N LYS A 23 8.60 -56.21 -24.23
CA LYS A 23 9.18 -56.68 -22.96
C LYS A 23 9.60 -55.44 -22.17
N ASP A 24 8.79 -55.03 -21.20
CA ASP A 24 9.20 -54.30 -19.97
C ASP A 24 7.93 -53.91 -19.21
N ILE A 25 7.31 -54.90 -18.56
CA ILE A 25 6.30 -54.65 -17.53
C ILE A 25 7.07 -54.24 -16.27
N LYS A 26 7.18 -52.93 -16.02
CA LYS A 26 7.78 -52.38 -14.79
C LYS A 26 7.08 -52.97 -13.56
N SER A 27 7.88 -53.38 -12.59
CA SER A 27 7.44 -53.98 -11.33
C SER A 27 6.61 -52.98 -10.47
N PRO A 28 5.63 -53.46 -9.68
CA PRO A 28 4.71 -52.61 -8.92
C PRO A 28 5.33 -51.59 -7.92
N PRO A 29 6.51 -51.80 -7.28
CA PRO A 29 7.10 -50.78 -6.42
C PRO A 29 7.60 -49.53 -7.18
N ASP A 30 7.97 -49.66 -8.46
CA ASP A 30 8.53 -48.54 -9.26
C ASP A 30 7.43 -47.55 -9.69
N LEU A 31 6.20 -48.05 -9.89
CA LEU A 31 5.01 -47.24 -10.15
C LEU A 31 4.55 -46.46 -8.90
N ALA A 32 4.73 -47.02 -7.70
CA ALA A 32 4.39 -46.35 -6.45
C ALA A 32 5.33 -45.18 -6.14
N GLU A 33 6.60 -45.29 -6.50
CA GLU A 33 7.60 -44.22 -6.35
C GLU A 33 7.38 -43.10 -7.39
N GLU A 34 6.98 -43.45 -8.62
CA GLU A 34 6.61 -42.49 -9.67
C GLU A 34 5.30 -41.74 -9.35
N ILE A 35 4.32 -42.39 -8.71
CA ILE A 35 3.07 -41.77 -8.22
C ILE A 35 3.31 -40.88 -7.00
N SER A 36 4.24 -41.23 -6.10
CA SER A 36 4.66 -40.39 -4.97
C SER A 36 5.38 -39.10 -5.42
N SER A 37 6.10 -39.18 -6.54
CA SER A 37 6.78 -38.04 -7.18
C SER A 37 5.82 -37.14 -7.97
N TYR A 38 4.65 -37.64 -8.36
CA TYR A 38 3.59 -36.85 -8.98
C TYR A 38 2.80 -36.04 -7.94
N ARG A 39 3.48 -35.15 -7.20
CA ARG A 39 2.76 -34.05 -6.55
C ARG A 39 2.10 -33.24 -7.68
N PRO A 40 0.77 -33.15 -7.72
CA PRO A 40 0.12 -32.41 -8.79
C PRO A 40 0.66 -30.98 -8.78
N ARG A 41 0.88 -30.37 -9.96
CA ARG A 41 1.30 -28.96 -10.12
C ARG A 41 0.25 -27.93 -9.63
N THR A 42 -0.80 -28.41 -8.95
CA THR A 42 -1.96 -27.67 -8.47
C THR A 42 -1.81 -26.90 -7.15
N PRO A 43 -0.86 -27.14 -6.22
CA PRO A 43 -0.85 -26.44 -4.93
C PRO A 43 -0.40 -24.98 -5.07
N GLN A 44 0.42 -24.65 -6.07
CA GLN A 44 0.84 -23.28 -6.33
C GLN A 44 -0.29 -22.49 -7.00
N LEU A 45 -0.95 -23.06 -8.01
CA LEU A 45 -2.08 -22.40 -8.68
C LEU A 45 -3.28 -22.22 -7.74
N GLY A 46 -3.57 -23.22 -6.90
CA GLY A 46 -4.59 -23.10 -5.85
C GLY A 46 -4.23 -22.03 -4.81
N LEU A 47 -2.96 -21.93 -4.42
CA LEU A 47 -2.48 -20.86 -3.53
C LEU A 47 -2.64 -19.47 -4.16
N PHE A 48 -2.34 -19.32 -5.45
CA PHE A 48 -2.54 -18.05 -6.17
C PHE A 48 -4.02 -17.64 -6.20
N TRP A 49 -4.94 -18.54 -6.54
CA TRP A 49 -6.37 -18.24 -6.53
C TRP A 49 -6.88 -17.91 -5.13
N MET A 50 -6.45 -18.65 -4.11
CA MET A 50 -6.79 -18.37 -2.73
C MET A 50 -6.30 -16.98 -2.31
N MET A 51 -5.07 -16.61 -2.69
CA MET A 51 -4.51 -15.29 -2.41
C MET A 51 -5.29 -14.17 -3.12
N ILE A 52 -5.67 -14.37 -4.38
CA ILE A 52 -6.48 -13.38 -5.13
C ILE A 52 -7.83 -13.15 -4.45
N ILE A 53 -8.54 -14.22 -4.08
CA ILE A 53 -9.84 -14.12 -3.42
C ILE A 53 -9.68 -13.46 -2.04
N ALA A 54 -8.70 -13.90 -1.25
CA ALA A 54 -8.43 -13.33 0.07
C ALA A 54 -8.07 -11.83 -0.02
N TRP A 55 -7.24 -11.44 -1.00
CA TRP A 55 -6.94 -10.03 -1.28
C TRP A 55 -8.18 -9.25 -1.71
N GLY A 56 -9.05 -9.84 -2.54
CA GLY A 56 -10.30 -9.19 -2.95
C GLY A 56 -11.22 -8.88 -1.76
N ILE A 57 -11.35 -9.82 -0.81
CA ILE A 57 -12.13 -9.63 0.41
C ILE A 57 -11.47 -8.57 1.31
N ALA A 58 -10.16 -8.67 1.52
CA ALA A 58 -9.42 -7.70 2.33
C ALA A 58 -9.50 -6.28 1.74
N ALA A 59 -9.38 -6.15 0.42
CA ALA A 59 -9.50 -4.88 -0.30
C ALA A 59 -10.92 -4.31 -0.21
N ALA A 60 -11.96 -5.15 -0.30
CA ALA A 60 -13.34 -4.71 -0.11
C ALA A 60 -13.59 -4.20 1.33
N GLY A 61 -13.03 -4.89 2.33
CA GLY A 61 -13.09 -4.46 3.73
C GLY A 61 -12.37 -3.13 3.97
N ALA A 62 -11.12 -3.03 3.52
CA ALA A 62 -10.33 -1.80 3.61
C ALA A 62 -11.02 -0.63 2.89
N GLY A 63 -11.55 -0.86 1.68
CA GLY A 63 -12.28 0.14 0.91
C GLY A 63 -13.62 0.58 1.52
N GLY A 64 -14.23 -0.23 2.38
CA GLY A 64 -15.42 0.13 3.14
C GLY A 64 -15.10 0.98 4.36
N GLU A 65 -14.06 0.62 5.12
CA GLU A 65 -13.64 1.37 6.31
C GLU A 65 -13.04 2.73 5.96
N TYR A 66 -12.29 2.83 4.86
CA TYR A 66 -11.59 4.06 4.47
C TYR A 66 -12.46 5.32 4.39
N PRO A 67 -13.62 5.33 3.66
CA PRO A 67 -14.52 6.47 3.67
C PRO A 67 -15.22 6.66 5.01
N VAL A 68 -15.54 5.58 5.73
CA VAL A 68 -16.20 5.65 7.04
C VAL A 68 -15.29 6.36 8.04
N CYS A 69 -14.03 5.95 8.20
CA CYS A 69 -13.05 6.60 9.07
C CYS A 69 -12.86 8.09 8.74
N THR A 70 -12.80 8.43 7.45
CA THR A 70 -12.64 9.82 7.00
C THR A 70 -13.85 10.67 7.37
N THR A 71 -15.07 10.16 7.15
CA THR A 71 -16.31 10.87 7.48
C THR A 71 -16.48 11.04 9.00
N THR A 72 -16.27 9.99 9.79
CA THR A 72 -16.38 10.06 11.25
C THR A 72 -15.36 11.01 11.86
N SER A 73 -14.11 10.98 11.37
CA SER A 73 -13.05 11.90 11.80
C SER A 73 -13.36 13.35 11.43
N THR A 74 -13.91 13.58 10.23
CA THR A 74 -14.30 14.92 9.78
C THR A 74 -15.46 15.46 10.62
N GLU A 75 -16.47 14.66 10.89
CA GLU A 75 -17.60 15.04 11.75
C GLU A 75 -17.16 15.33 13.18
N ALA A 76 -16.36 14.46 13.78
CA ALA A 76 -15.83 14.65 15.13
C ALA A 76 -14.95 15.92 15.23
N SER A 77 -14.18 16.22 14.18
CA SER A 77 -13.36 17.45 14.14
C SER A 77 -14.20 18.73 14.14
N ASN A 78 -15.46 18.66 13.71
CA ASN A 78 -16.38 19.80 13.63
C ASN A 78 -17.16 20.08 14.93
N ASP A 79 -17.07 19.22 15.97
CA ASP A 79 -17.89 19.34 17.19
C ASP A 79 -17.57 20.58 18.05
N SER A 80 -16.32 21.08 18.05
CA SER A 80 -15.93 22.25 18.86
C SER A 80 -15.23 23.36 18.04
N PRO A 81 -15.30 24.64 18.48
CA PRO A 81 -14.61 25.74 17.79
C PRO A 81 -13.08 25.54 17.72
N SER A 82 -12.49 25.00 18.78
CA SER A 82 -11.05 24.73 18.88
C SER A 82 -10.60 23.58 17.97
N THR A 83 -11.42 22.53 17.82
CA THR A 83 -11.13 21.40 16.92
C THR A 83 -11.32 21.79 15.46
N ARG A 84 -12.26 22.69 15.13
CA ARG A 84 -12.46 23.23 13.77
C ARG A 84 -11.23 23.96 13.24
N LEU A 85 -10.52 24.71 14.09
CA LEU A 85 -9.28 25.40 13.73
C LEU A 85 -8.13 24.43 13.44
N ARG A 86 -8.11 23.28 14.13
CA ARG A 86 -7.09 22.22 13.98
C ARG A 86 -7.56 21.08 13.08
N ARG A 87 -8.65 21.27 12.34
CA ARG A 87 -9.26 20.21 11.53
C ARG A 87 -8.30 19.61 10.51
N GLY A 88 -7.49 20.45 9.85
CA GLY A 88 -6.52 19.98 8.86
C GLY A 88 -5.55 18.94 9.42
N ILE A 89 -5.00 19.19 10.62
CA ILE A 89 -4.08 18.24 11.25
C ILE A 89 -4.80 17.03 11.87
N LEU A 90 -6.02 17.21 12.40
CA LEU A 90 -6.79 16.09 12.94
C LEU A 90 -7.16 15.08 11.84
N ILE A 91 -7.58 15.56 10.68
CA ILE A 91 -7.89 14.70 9.52
C ILE A 91 -6.60 14.09 8.96
N ALA A 92 -5.51 14.86 8.86
CA ALA A 92 -4.21 14.34 8.43
C ALA A 92 -3.72 13.17 9.30
N LEU A 93 -3.86 13.31 10.62
CA LEU A 93 -3.45 12.29 11.57
C LEU A 93 -4.35 11.05 11.54
N ALA A 94 -5.65 11.24 11.35
CA ALA A 94 -6.62 10.15 11.34
C ALA A 94 -6.65 9.35 10.03
N THR A 95 -6.21 9.95 8.92
CA THR A 95 -6.24 9.34 7.59
C THR A 95 -4.82 8.98 7.14
N ASP A 96 -4.14 9.92 6.51
CA ASP A 96 -2.83 9.75 5.86
C ASP A 96 -1.77 9.18 6.80
N PHE A 97 -1.57 9.82 7.96
CA PHE A 97 -0.58 9.37 8.94
C PHE A 97 -0.84 7.95 9.47
N ALA A 98 -2.11 7.57 9.63
CA ALA A 98 -2.47 6.23 10.10
C ALA A 98 -2.15 5.16 9.05
N VAL A 99 -2.36 5.47 7.77
CA VAL A 99 -2.00 4.61 6.64
C VAL A 99 -0.48 4.43 6.57
N ASP A 100 0.27 5.52 6.66
CA ASP A 100 1.73 5.47 6.59
C ASP A 100 2.37 4.78 7.79
N LEU A 101 1.80 4.97 8.97
CA LEU A 101 2.21 4.22 10.14
C LEU A 101 2.01 2.71 9.92
N GLY A 102 0.93 2.32 9.24
CA GLY A 102 0.71 0.94 8.80
C GLY A 102 1.83 0.43 7.89
N PHE A 103 2.25 1.19 6.88
CA PHE A 103 3.36 0.82 5.99
C PHE A 103 4.70 0.66 6.74
N VAL A 104 4.97 1.54 7.70
CA VAL A 104 6.18 1.47 8.52
C VAL A 104 6.15 0.25 9.44
N ILE A 105 5.03 0.00 10.12
CA ILE A 105 4.86 -1.17 11.00
C ILE A 105 5.01 -2.47 10.19
N ALA A 106 4.41 -2.55 9.00
CA ALA A 106 4.54 -3.71 8.12
C ALA A 106 6.01 -3.96 7.72
N GLY A 107 6.74 -2.91 7.33
CA GLY A 107 8.17 -3.01 7.03
C GLY A 107 9.00 -3.48 8.24
N CYS A 108 8.74 -2.93 9.43
CA CYS A 108 9.39 -3.34 10.67
C CYS A 108 9.11 -4.81 11.02
N ILE A 109 7.86 -5.27 10.92
CA ILE A 109 7.49 -6.68 11.17
C ILE A 109 8.21 -7.59 10.17
N ALA A 110 8.22 -7.25 8.89
CA ALA A 110 8.90 -8.01 7.86
C ALA A 110 10.42 -8.16 8.16
N LEU A 111 11.07 -7.10 8.65
CA LEU A 111 12.49 -7.14 9.05
C LEU A 111 12.73 -8.01 10.29
N ILE A 112 11.85 -7.94 11.30
CA ILE A 112 11.94 -8.77 12.51
C ILE A 112 11.81 -10.25 12.14
N VAL A 113 10.83 -10.60 11.31
CA VAL A 113 10.62 -11.98 10.84
C VAL A 113 11.82 -12.43 10.01
N LEU A 114 12.33 -11.60 9.11
CA LEU A 114 13.50 -11.93 8.30
C LEU A 114 14.76 -12.14 9.14
N SER A 115 14.94 -11.36 10.21
CA SER A 115 16.02 -11.54 11.18
C SER A 115 15.90 -12.88 11.91
N ALA A 116 14.69 -13.26 12.33
CA ALA A 116 14.41 -14.54 12.98
C ALA A 116 14.71 -15.76 12.08
N TYR A 117 14.59 -15.60 10.76
CA TYR A 117 14.91 -16.63 9.76
C TYR A 117 16.36 -16.57 9.25
N ASN A 118 17.30 -15.99 10.00
CA ASN A 118 18.71 -15.85 9.60
C ASN A 118 18.88 -15.18 8.23
N LYS A 119 18.07 -14.16 7.93
CA LYS A 119 18.12 -13.39 6.67
C LYS A 119 17.77 -14.19 5.41
N ARG A 120 17.15 -15.36 5.54
CA ARG A 120 16.75 -16.21 4.41
C ARG A 120 15.24 -16.12 4.15
N ALA A 121 14.87 -15.96 2.89
CA ALA A 121 13.48 -16.03 2.45
C ALA A 121 13.01 -17.48 2.48
N THR A 122 12.29 -17.87 3.53
CA THR A 122 11.67 -19.19 3.65
C THR A 122 10.20 -19.15 3.27
N GLY A 123 9.64 -20.27 2.80
CA GLY A 123 8.22 -20.39 2.46
C GLY A 123 7.25 -20.20 3.64
N GLY A 124 7.77 -20.16 4.89
CA GLY A 124 7.01 -19.85 6.10
C GLY A 124 7.05 -18.38 6.50
N GLY A 125 8.10 -17.64 6.12
CA GLY A 125 8.30 -16.25 6.55
C GLY A 125 7.15 -15.32 6.13
N TRP A 126 6.74 -15.37 4.87
CA TRP A 126 5.63 -14.54 4.36
C TRP A 126 4.30 -14.82 5.05
N ARG A 127 4.04 -16.07 5.45
CA ARG A 127 2.82 -16.48 6.17
C ARG A 127 2.78 -15.87 7.56
N ILE A 128 3.92 -15.83 8.24
CA ILE A 128 4.05 -15.26 9.59
C ILE A 128 3.93 -13.74 9.54
N CYS A 129 4.51 -13.08 8.52
CA CYS A 129 4.30 -11.64 8.30
C CYS A 129 2.81 -11.31 8.20
N PHE A 130 2.08 -11.98 7.28
CA PHE A 130 0.62 -11.76 7.16
C PHE A 130 -0.15 -12.12 8.43
N GLY A 131 0.23 -13.21 9.11
CA GLY A 131 -0.42 -13.60 10.36
C GLY A 131 -0.28 -12.54 11.45
N LEU A 132 0.93 -12.00 11.64
CA LEU A 132 1.19 -10.93 12.62
C LEU A 132 0.50 -9.62 12.23
N GLU A 133 0.55 -9.27 10.95
CA GLU A 133 -0.10 -8.07 10.41
C GLU A 133 -1.63 -8.15 10.48
N PHE A 134 -2.24 -9.33 10.48
CA PHE A 134 -3.67 -9.49 10.69
C PHE A 134 -4.03 -9.44 12.18
N VAL A 135 -3.25 -10.10 13.02
CA VAL A 135 -3.52 -10.19 14.47
C VAL A 135 -3.42 -8.82 15.12
N LEU A 136 -2.44 -7.99 14.76
CA LEU A 136 -2.20 -6.71 15.42
C LEU A 136 -3.39 -5.73 15.26
N PRO A 137 -3.90 -5.44 14.04
CA PRO A 137 -5.11 -4.65 13.84
C PRO A 137 -6.35 -5.31 14.42
N ALA A 138 -6.50 -6.64 14.34
CA ALA A 138 -7.66 -7.33 14.90
C ALA A 138 -7.77 -7.14 16.42
N VAL A 139 -6.64 -7.22 17.13
CA VAL A 139 -6.57 -6.99 18.57
C VAL A 139 -6.86 -5.53 18.90
N LEU A 140 -6.21 -4.59 18.20
CA LEU A 140 -6.43 -3.15 18.41
C LEU A 140 -7.90 -2.78 18.14
N PHE A 141 -8.45 -3.24 17.01
CA PHE A 141 -9.84 -3.02 16.65
C PHE A 141 -10.77 -3.59 17.72
N PHE A 142 -10.54 -4.83 18.19
CA PHE A 142 -11.38 -5.42 19.23
C PHE A 142 -11.39 -4.58 20.52
N PHE A 143 -10.25 -4.04 20.95
CA PHE A 143 -10.19 -3.22 22.17
C PHE A 143 -10.72 -1.80 21.99
N PHE A 144 -10.40 -1.12 20.88
CA PHE A 144 -10.76 0.29 20.69
C PHE A 144 -12.17 0.49 20.12
N GLN A 145 -12.65 -0.42 19.26
CA GLN A 145 -13.95 -0.28 18.61
C GLN A 145 -15.12 -0.41 19.60
N ILE A 146 -14.98 -1.24 20.64
CA ILE A 146 -16.04 -1.44 21.65
C ILE A 146 -16.33 -0.14 22.44
N GLY A 147 -15.36 0.79 22.49
CA GLY A 147 -15.49 2.06 23.21
C GLY A 147 -15.84 3.28 22.36
N MET A 148 -15.96 3.16 21.03
CA MET A 148 -16.22 4.32 20.18
C MET A 148 -17.66 4.82 20.32
N ILE A 149 -17.80 6.11 20.59
CA ILE A 149 -19.10 6.80 20.70
C ILE A 149 -19.31 7.61 19.42
N GLU A 150 -20.51 7.49 18.84
CA GLU A 150 -20.92 8.23 17.65
C GLU A 150 -20.79 9.76 17.82
N SER A 151 -20.41 10.45 16.75
CA SER A 151 -20.28 11.91 16.73
C SER A 151 -21.61 12.58 17.08
N THR A 152 -21.57 13.77 17.70
CA THR A 152 -22.83 14.46 18.05
C THR A 152 -23.61 14.90 16.80
N GLN A 153 -22.90 15.12 15.69
CA GLN A 153 -23.44 15.43 14.37
C GLN A 153 -24.19 14.23 13.78
N TYR A 154 -23.58 13.04 13.79
CA TYR A 154 -24.24 11.82 13.32
C TYR A 154 -25.51 11.55 14.11
N ARG A 155 -25.47 11.67 15.45
CA ARG A 155 -26.66 11.43 16.28
C ARG A 155 -27.81 12.42 16.02
N LYS A 156 -27.50 13.67 15.68
CA LYS A 156 -28.50 14.72 15.42
C LYS A 156 -29.04 14.69 13.99
N TYR A 157 -28.18 14.38 13.02
CA TYR A 157 -28.49 14.47 11.59
C TYR A 157 -28.46 13.12 10.86
N ALA A 158 -28.48 12.01 11.60
CA ALA A 158 -28.57 10.66 11.04
C ALA A 158 -29.65 10.60 9.95
N MET A 159 -29.20 10.35 8.72
CA MET A 159 -30.08 10.41 7.56
C MET A 159 -31.00 9.18 7.54
N LYS A 160 -32.31 9.41 7.68
CA LYS A 160 -33.35 8.36 7.69
C LYS A 160 -34.06 8.19 6.35
N GLN A 161 -33.71 8.98 5.32
CA GLN A 161 -34.37 8.95 4.00
C GLN A 161 -33.42 8.54 2.88
N THR A 162 -33.99 7.91 1.84
CA THR A 162 -33.29 7.53 0.61
C THR A 162 -32.86 8.78 -0.17
N MET A 163 -31.55 8.92 -0.39
CA MET A 163 -30.97 10.05 -1.09
C MET A 163 -31.25 10.00 -2.60
N PRO A 164 -31.75 11.09 -3.23
CA PRO A 164 -31.87 11.15 -4.67
C PRO A 164 -30.49 11.32 -5.34
N HIS A 165 -29.85 10.21 -5.70
CA HIS A 165 -28.50 10.19 -6.28
C HIS A 165 -28.35 11.10 -7.52
N GLY A 166 -29.38 11.20 -8.36
CA GLY A 166 -29.35 12.04 -9.56
C GLY A 166 -29.19 13.54 -9.28
N LEU A 167 -29.77 14.03 -8.17
CA LEU A 167 -29.66 15.44 -7.78
C LEU A 167 -28.27 15.76 -7.21
N ILE A 168 -27.70 14.82 -6.46
CA ILE A 168 -26.36 14.92 -5.89
C ILE A 168 -25.33 15.03 -7.01
N VAL A 169 -25.38 14.11 -7.98
CA VAL A 169 -24.46 14.12 -9.12
C VAL A 169 -24.59 15.44 -9.90
N ARG A 170 -25.80 15.89 -10.23
CA ARG A 170 -25.99 17.15 -10.97
C ARG A 170 -25.46 18.38 -10.24
N LYS A 171 -25.52 18.42 -8.90
CA LYS A 171 -25.04 19.53 -8.09
C LYS A 171 -23.52 19.47 -7.85
N TYR A 172 -22.98 18.29 -7.61
CA TYR A 172 -21.60 18.09 -7.15
C TYR A 172 -20.65 17.50 -8.21
N TRP A 173 -21.06 17.34 -9.47
CA TRP A 173 -20.20 16.74 -10.51
C TRP A 173 -18.84 17.45 -10.68
N ARG A 174 -18.80 18.79 -10.58
CA ARG A 174 -17.55 19.57 -10.70
C ARG A 174 -16.55 19.25 -9.59
N PRO A 175 -16.90 19.38 -8.30
CA PRO A 175 -15.98 18.99 -7.23
C PRO A 175 -15.71 17.48 -7.21
N MET A 176 -16.65 16.62 -7.59
CA MET A 176 -16.41 15.16 -7.70
C MET A 176 -15.34 14.84 -8.73
N VAL A 177 -15.42 15.40 -9.94
CA VAL A 177 -14.40 15.16 -10.98
C VAL A 177 -13.04 15.75 -10.56
N GLY A 178 -13.02 16.94 -9.95
CA GLY A 178 -11.78 17.55 -9.48
C GLY A 178 -11.07 16.76 -8.38
N THR A 179 -11.83 16.32 -7.36
CA THR A 179 -11.28 15.52 -6.24
C THR A 179 -10.86 14.13 -6.69
N SER A 180 -11.68 13.43 -7.48
CA SER A 180 -11.33 12.09 -8.00
C SER A 180 -10.14 12.11 -8.96
N LEU A 181 -10.03 13.11 -9.84
CA LEU A 181 -8.89 13.22 -10.74
C LEU A 181 -7.60 13.55 -9.99
N ALA A 182 -7.65 14.46 -9.02
CA ALA A 182 -6.50 14.76 -8.18
C ALA A 182 -6.03 13.54 -7.39
N TRP A 183 -6.98 12.78 -6.84
CA TRP A 183 -6.71 11.52 -6.15
C TRP A 183 -6.08 10.50 -7.09
N PHE A 184 -6.65 10.32 -8.28
CA PHE A 184 -6.13 9.38 -9.28
C PHE A 184 -4.69 9.70 -9.70
N VAL A 185 -4.36 10.98 -9.92
CA VAL A 185 -3.00 11.40 -10.30
C VAL A 185 -2.01 11.14 -9.18
N TYR A 186 -2.41 11.38 -7.92
CA TYR A 186 -1.59 11.08 -6.75
C TYR A 186 -1.36 9.57 -6.61
N ASP A 187 -2.42 8.76 -6.65
CA ASP A 187 -2.33 7.29 -6.55
C ASP A 187 -1.45 6.67 -7.64
N PHE A 188 -1.56 7.19 -8.87
CA PHE A 188 -0.76 6.71 -10.00
C PHE A 188 0.75 6.89 -9.78
N GLY A 189 1.17 7.92 -9.06
CA GLY A 189 2.57 8.12 -8.68
C GLY A 189 2.92 7.37 -7.40
N THR A 190 2.17 7.57 -6.33
CA THR A 190 2.57 7.13 -4.98
C THR A 190 2.62 5.60 -4.85
N TYR A 191 1.63 4.86 -5.37
CA TYR A 191 1.58 3.41 -5.18
C TYR A 191 2.72 2.66 -5.87
N PRO A 192 3.06 2.93 -7.15
CA PRO A 192 4.23 2.28 -7.77
C PRO A 192 5.54 2.57 -7.03
N PHE A 193 5.77 3.82 -6.61
CA PHE A 193 6.97 4.16 -5.85
C PHE A 193 6.99 3.49 -4.46
N GLY A 194 5.86 3.44 -3.76
CA GLY A 194 5.76 2.72 -2.48
C GLY A 194 5.98 1.20 -2.64
N LEU A 195 5.23 0.56 -3.55
CA LEU A 195 5.25 -0.90 -3.75
C LEU A 195 6.59 -1.42 -4.29
N PHE A 196 7.21 -0.68 -5.20
CA PHE A 196 8.47 -1.08 -5.80
C PHE A 196 9.69 -0.44 -5.13
N SER A 197 9.53 0.31 -4.02
CA SER A 197 10.62 0.98 -3.30
C SER A 197 11.82 0.06 -3.02
N SER A 198 11.57 -1.10 -2.43
CA SER A 198 12.62 -2.10 -2.12
C SER A 198 13.28 -2.68 -3.38
N THR A 199 12.52 -2.82 -4.46
CA THR A 199 13.01 -3.29 -5.76
C THR A 199 13.84 -2.23 -6.45
N ILE A 200 13.43 -0.96 -6.41
CA ILE A 200 14.21 0.14 -6.99
C ILE A 200 15.54 0.27 -6.24
N ILE A 201 15.51 0.16 -4.90
CA ILE A 201 16.71 0.17 -4.07
C ILE A 201 17.62 -1.03 -4.38
N SER A 202 17.07 -2.22 -4.62
CA SER A 202 17.90 -3.40 -4.95
C SER A 202 18.67 -3.24 -6.25
N HIS A 203 18.13 -2.51 -7.22
CA HIS A 203 18.85 -2.24 -8.46
C HIS A 203 20.01 -1.26 -8.25
N VAL A 204 19.91 -0.37 -7.27
CA VAL A 204 20.91 0.69 -6.97
C VAL A 204 21.95 0.21 -5.94
N ASN A 205 21.61 -0.77 -5.10
CA ASN A 205 22.48 -1.25 -4.02
C ASN A 205 23.54 -2.26 -4.51
N PRO A 206 24.85 -1.97 -4.42
CA PRO A 206 25.91 -2.88 -4.87
C PRO A 206 26.05 -4.16 -4.02
N ASP A 207 25.60 -4.16 -2.76
CA ASP A 207 25.74 -5.29 -1.84
C ASP A 207 24.57 -6.31 -1.91
N ASP A 208 23.52 -6.00 -2.67
CA ASP A 208 22.25 -6.76 -2.90
C ASP A 208 21.76 -7.65 -1.74
N SER A 209 21.90 -7.17 -0.51
CA SER A 209 21.44 -7.90 0.66
C SER A 209 19.95 -7.65 0.86
N LEU A 210 19.15 -8.73 0.88
CA LEU A 210 17.70 -8.67 1.07
C LEU A 210 17.29 -7.85 2.31
N VAL A 211 18.05 -7.98 3.41
CA VAL A 211 17.79 -7.24 4.65
C VAL A 211 18.11 -5.75 4.49
N GLN A 212 19.16 -5.42 3.77
CA GLN A 212 19.55 -4.03 3.55
C GLN A 212 18.57 -3.33 2.60
N ASN A 213 18.18 -3.99 1.51
CA ASN A 213 17.20 -3.44 0.55
C ASN A 213 15.83 -3.26 1.20
N SER A 214 15.37 -4.25 1.98
CA SER A 214 14.11 -4.16 2.72
C SER A 214 14.18 -3.12 3.86
N GLY A 215 15.34 -3.02 4.51
CA GLY A 215 15.60 -2.05 5.58
C GLY A 215 15.58 -0.62 5.08
N LEU A 216 16.27 -0.36 3.97
CA LEU A 216 16.26 0.95 3.30
C LEU A 216 14.88 1.29 2.75
N GLY A 217 14.15 0.33 2.17
CA GLY A 217 12.76 0.55 1.74
C GLY A 217 11.84 0.93 2.90
N THR A 218 11.98 0.25 4.04
CA THR A 218 11.24 0.59 5.27
C THR A 218 11.66 1.97 5.80
N ALA A 219 12.95 2.30 5.75
CA ALA A 219 13.45 3.60 6.18
C ALA A 219 12.88 4.74 5.31
N VAL A 220 12.74 4.53 4.00
CA VAL A 220 12.06 5.49 3.11
C VAL A 220 10.61 5.69 3.55
N ASN A 221 9.88 4.62 3.87
CA ASN A 221 8.50 4.72 4.33
C ASN A 221 8.37 5.50 5.65
N CYS A 222 9.38 5.45 6.52
CA CYS A 222 9.39 6.25 7.75
C CYS A 222 9.35 7.77 7.48
N PHE A 223 9.80 8.21 6.29
CA PHE A 223 9.76 9.62 5.91
C PHE A 223 8.41 10.09 5.36
N TYR A 224 7.44 9.20 5.17
CA TYR A 224 6.05 9.59 4.95
C TYR A 224 5.49 10.34 6.16
N LEU A 225 5.73 9.80 7.37
CA LEU A 225 5.23 10.34 8.64
C LEU A 225 5.53 11.85 8.85
N PRO A 226 6.79 12.33 8.76
CA PRO A 226 7.08 13.76 8.86
C PRO A 226 6.46 14.57 7.71
N GLY A 227 6.34 13.99 6.52
CA GLY A 227 5.63 14.58 5.37
C GLY A 227 4.17 14.89 5.73
N CYS A 228 3.41 13.92 6.21
CA CYS A 228 2.00 14.09 6.57
C CYS A 228 1.80 15.11 7.70
N ILE A 229 2.63 15.03 8.74
CA ILE A 229 2.53 15.95 9.88
C ILE A 229 2.78 17.39 9.41
N SER A 230 3.84 17.60 8.64
CA SER A 230 4.16 18.93 8.10
C SER A 230 3.05 19.43 7.16
N GLY A 231 2.49 18.58 6.29
CA GLY A 231 1.37 18.91 5.41
C GLY A 231 0.10 19.30 6.18
N GLY A 232 -0.23 18.55 7.23
CA GLY A 232 -1.37 18.83 8.12
C GLY A 232 -1.25 20.19 8.82
N PHE A 233 -0.06 20.54 9.33
CA PHE A 233 0.21 21.86 9.90
C PHE A 233 0.13 22.97 8.84
N LEU A 234 0.76 22.75 7.68
CA LEU A 234 0.86 23.75 6.62
C LEU A 234 -0.52 24.10 6.05
N MET A 235 -1.42 23.13 5.96
CA MET A 235 -2.82 23.37 5.55
C MET A 235 -3.64 24.15 6.57
N GLY A 236 -3.29 24.07 7.85
CA GLY A 236 -3.87 24.91 8.89
C GLY A 236 -3.46 26.37 8.78
N TRP A 237 -2.24 26.65 8.29
CA TRP A 237 -1.66 28.00 8.27
C TRP A 237 -1.79 28.71 6.93
N ILE A 238 -1.43 28.06 5.84
CA ILE A 238 -1.40 28.63 4.48
C ILE A 238 -2.72 28.37 3.76
N GLY A 239 -3.39 27.26 4.09
CA GLY A 239 -4.67 26.88 3.50
C GLY A 239 -4.55 25.86 2.37
N ARG A 240 -5.66 25.18 2.09
CA ARG A 240 -5.70 23.89 1.37
C ARG A 240 -5.16 23.99 -0.06
N LYS A 241 -5.68 24.93 -0.85
CA LYS A 241 -5.28 25.13 -2.26
C LYS A 241 -3.81 25.56 -2.39
N GLN A 242 -3.35 26.39 -1.44
CA GLN A 242 -2.00 26.93 -1.43
C GLN A 242 -0.97 25.91 -0.93
N THR A 243 -1.36 24.87 -0.20
CA THR A 243 -0.49 23.72 0.10
C THR A 243 -0.48 22.69 -1.03
N MET A 244 -1.65 22.37 -1.60
CA MET A 244 -1.80 21.34 -2.63
C MET A 244 -1.06 21.67 -3.93
N THR A 245 -1.19 22.90 -4.45
CA THR A 245 -0.62 23.29 -5.75
C THR A 245 0.92 23.26 -5.76
N PRO A 246 1.63 23.92 -4.82
CA PRO A 246 3.09 23.84 -4.79
C PRO A 246 3.59 22.47 -4.37
N GLY A 247 2.88 21.74 -3.50
CA GLY A 247 3.24 20.37 -3.16
C GLY A 247 3.26 19.45 -4.38
N LEU A 248 2.21 19.49 -5.19
CA LEU A 248 2.14 18.75 -6.46
C LEU A 248 3.22 19.21 -7.47
N ALA A 249 3.48 20.52 -7.55
CA ALA A 249 4.49 21.06 -8.46
C ALA A 249 5.92 20.63 -8.07
N CYS A 250 6.28 20.73 -6.78
CA CYS A 250 7.56 20.27 -6.26
C CYS A 250 7.73 18.76 -6.45
N TRP A 251 6.67 17.99 -6.19
CA TRP A 251 6.67 16.56 -6.40
C TRP A 251 6.90 16.19 -7.88
N ALA A 252 6.22 16.87 -8.80
CA ALA A 252 6.42 16.68 -10.24
C ALA A 252 7.85 17.03 -10.70
N VAL A 253 8.41 18.14 -10.19
CA VAL A 253 9.79 18.55 -10.51
C VAL A 253 10.80 17.52 -9.99
N LEU A 254 10.65 17.05 -8.75
CA LEU A 254 11.52 16.02 -8.19
C LEU A 254 11.38 14.69 -8.94
N GLY A 255 10.17 14.30 -9.32
CA GLY A 255 9.93 13.12 -10.14
C GLY A 255 10.62 13.22 -11.50
N PHE A 256 10.59 14.39 -12.14
CA PHE A 256 11.28 14.64 -13.40
C PHE A 256 12.80 14.61 -13.25
N ILE A 257 13.34 15.15 -12.15
CA ILE A 257 14.78 15.09 -11.84
C ILE A 257 15.24 13.64 -11.64
N ILE A 258 14.52 12.86 -10.83
CA ILE A 258 14.87 11.46 -10.57
C ILE A 258 14.74 10.61 -11.84
N GLY A 259 13.68 10.81 -12.62
CA GLY A 259 13.46 10.09 -13.88
C GLY A 259 14.46 10.46 -14.98
N GLY A 260 14.78 11.75 -15.13
CA GLY A 260 15.69 12.25 -16.17
C GLY A 260 17.17 12.04 -15.87
N ALA A 261 17.56 12.11 -14.59
CA ALA A 261 18.95 11.93 -14.15
C ALA A 261 19.19 10.55 -13.52
N LEU A 262 18.36 9.55 -13.80
CA LEU A 262 18.47 8.21 -13.21
C LEU A 262 19.85 7.57 -13.46
N GLY A 263 20.43 7.78 -14.65
CA GLY A 263 21.75 7.27 -15.02
C GLY A 263 22.87 7.69 -14.04
N PRO A 264 23.17 8.99 -13.89
CA PRO A 264 24.19 9.45 -12.95
C PRO A 264 23.81 9.22 -11.48
N ILE A 265 22.52 9.31 -11.12
CA ILE A 265 22.06 9.14 -9.73
C ILE A 265 22.26 7.69 -9.25
N HIS A 266 22.11 6.70 -10.13
CA HIS A 266 22.32 5.29 -9.82
C HIS A 266 23.73 4.98 -9.30
N SER A 267 24.74 5.75 -9.73
CA SER A 267 26.13 5.58 -9.30
C SER A 267 26.40 6.04 -7.85
N ILE A 268 25.50 6.83 -7.25
CA ILE A 268 25.67 7.40 -5.90
C ILE A 268 24.43 7.07 -5.07
N LEU A 269 24.47 5.90 -4.43
CA LEU A 269 23.40 5.39 -3.55
C LEU A 269 22.87 6.41 -2.51
N PRO A 270 23.70 7.14 -1.73
CA PRO A 270 23.17 8.08 -0.74
C PRO A 270 22.43 9.26 -1.36
N LEU A 271 22.83 9.70 -2.56
CA LEU A 271 22.15 10.77 -3.29
C LEU A 271 20.78 10.30 -3.78
N PHE A 272 20.71 9.07 -4.31
CA PHE A 272 19.44 8.46 -4.73
C PHE A 272 18.45 8.38 -3.56
N ILE A 273 18.89 7.85 -2.41
CA ILE A 273 18.02 7.71 -1.23
C ILE A 273 17.54 9.06 -0.73
N LEU A 274 18.41 10.07 -0.66
CA LEU A 274 18.02 11.41 -0.20
C LEU A 274 16.95 12.03 -1.11
N LEU A 275 17.16 11.97 -2.43
CA LEU A 275 16.19 12.49 -3.40
C LEU A 275 14.87 11.73 -3.34
N TYR A 276 14.94 10.40 -3.15
CA TYR A 276 13.77 9.54 -3.08
C TYR A 276 12.93 9.79 -1.82
N VAL A 277 13.60 9.92 -0.67
CA VAL A 277 12.97 10.31 0.60
C VAL A 277 12.34 11.69 0.49
N LEU A 278 13.04 12.64 -0.11
CA LEU A 278 12.53 14.00 -0.28
C LEU A 278 11.30 14.03 -1.20
N PHE A 279 11.34 13.27 -2.30
CA PHE A 279 10.22 13.10 -3.22
C PHE A 279 8.99 12.52 -2.52
N GLN A 280 9.17 11.45 -1.74
CA GLN A 280 8.10 10.86 -0.94
C GLN A 280 7.54 11.84 0.12
N ALA A 281 8.40 12.53 0.87
CA ALA A 281 7.97 13.49 1.89
C ALA A 281 7.17 14.67 1.32
N PHE A 282 7.55 15.18 0.14
CA PHE A 282 6.79 16.23 -0.54
C PHE A 282 5.47 15.72 -1.14
N GLY A 283 5.43 14.46 -1.57
CA GLY A 283 4.21 13.78 -1.99
C GLY A 283 3.16 13.76 -0.88
N GLU A 284 3.56 13.38 0.33
CA GLU A 284 2.63 13.35 1.47
C GLU A 284 2.29 14.74 2.02
N MET A 285 3.29 15.63 2.14
CA MET A 285 3.05 17.01 2.61
C MET A 285 2.06 17.78 1.73
N GLY A 286 2.07 17.50 0.42
CA GLY A 286 1.25 18.18 -0.57
C GLY A 286 -0.05 17.44 -0.89
N PRO A 287 -0.08 16.68 -2.01
CA PRO A 287 -1.27 16.00 -2.47
C PRO A 287 -1.80 14.90 -1.54
N GLY A 288 -0.93 14.20 -0.78
CA GLY A 288 -1.34 13.13 0.16
C GLY A 288 -2.43 13.62 1.11
N VAL A 289 -2.06 14.44 2.09
CA VAL A 289 -3.04 14.96 3.06
C VAL A 289 -4.13 15.85 2.40
N ALA A 290 -3.78 16.63 1.36
CA ALA A 290 -4.72 17.60 0.79
C ALA A 290 -5.88 16.94 0.03
N THR A 291 -5.69 15.77 -0.57
CA THR A 291 -6.74 15.06 -1.31
C THR A 291 -7.83 14.53 -0.37
N PHE A 292 -7.46 13.96 0.79
CA PHE A 292 -8.42 13.59 1.84
C PHE A 292 -9.24 14.78 2.32
N LEU A 293 -8.55 15.88 2.62
CA LEU A 293 -9.20 17.07 3.18
C LEU A 293 -10.13 17.73 2.16
N CYS A 294 -9.70 17.84 0.89
CA CYS A 294 -10.56 18.34 -0.18
C CYS A 294 -11.76 17.42 -0.44
N GLY A 295 -11.56 16.10 -0.34
CA GLY A 295 -12.63 15.10 -0.45
C GLY A 295 -13.66 15.26 0.67
N ALA A 296 -13.23 15.54 1.90
CA ALA A 296 -14.12 15.69 3.04
C ALA A 296 -14.82 17.06 3.09
N GLU A 297 -14.15 18.15 2.71
CA GLU A 297 -14.65 19.53 2.88
C GLU A 297 -15.53 20.03 1.72
N ASN A 298 -15.43 19.43 0.52
CA ASN A 298 -16.18 19.90 -0.66
C ASN A 298 -17.65 19.46 -0.69
N PHE A 299 -18.06 18.54 0.18
CA PHE A 299 -19.45 18.07 0.29
C PHE A 299 -20.09 18.63 1.55
N ALA A 300 -21.30 19.18 1.41
CA ALA A 300 -21.95 19.90 2.49
C ALA A 300 -22.57 18.93 3.50
N THR A 301 -22.08 18.99 4.74
CA THR A 301 -22.79 18.49 5.93
C THR A 301 -23.52 19.65 6.61
N PRO A 302 -24.69 19.42 7.26
CA PRO A 302 -25.34 20.45 8.07
C PRO A 302 -24.36 20.98 9.13
N THR A 303 -24.18 22.29 9.20
CA THR A 303 -23.37 22.98 10.22
C THR A 303 -24.20 23.36 11.43
#